data_AF-A0A8I0K9B2-F1
#
_entry.id   AF-A0A8I0K9B2-F1
#
_cell.length_a   1.000
_cell.length_b   1.000
_cell.length_c   1.000
_cell.angle_alpha   90.00
_cell.angle_beta   90.00
_cell.angle_gamma   90.00
#
_symmetry.space_group_name_H-M   'P 1'
#
loop_
_entity.id
_entity.type
_entity.pdbx_description
1 polymer ?
#
loop_
_entity_poly.entity_id
_entity_poly.type
_entity_poly.pdbx_seq_one_letter_code
_entity_poly.pdbx_strand_id
1 'polypeptide(L)'
;RKNEIWIVDESSFVSQTNFKDILTLAKQANSRVVFLGDKLQLQSISAGKPFELVQNRGVLKTSQMHDIIRQKNQELKDVVSVVVAKNKEGKIDLSNNDKAFDLLDKQQRIHEVVVAAKGTQPALHEQHDLFQEIHEVHQKLVGDYMRLNKEARDNSLIITPFNSDRVMLNSLVRSEMKKLNELDHNDHNFEILV
;
A
#
# COMPACT_ATOMS: atom_id res chain seq x y z
N ARG A 1 -24.46 -18.39 -28.76
CA ARG A 1 -23.77 -17.42 -27.88
C ARG A 1 -22.55 -16.89 -28.62
N LYS A 2 -22.17 -15.62 -28.40
CA LYS A 2 -20.94 -15.06 -28.98
C LYS A 2 -19.73 -15.60 -28.21
N ASN A 3 -18.57 -15.63 -28.85
CA ASN A 3 -17.33 -15.98 -28.17
C ASN A 3 -16.97 -14.83 -27.22
N GLU A 4 -16.74 -15.16 -25.96
CA GLU A 4 -16.44 -14.21 -24.90
C GLU A 4 -15.07 -14.51 -24.27
N ILE A 5 -14.38 -13.43 -23.89
CA ILE A 5 -13.13 -13.49 -23.13
C ILE A 5 -13.34 -12.64 -21.88
N TRP A 6 -13.12 -13.24 -20.72
CA TRP A 6 -13.22 -12.56 -19.43
C TRP A 6 -11.82 -12.21 -18.95
N ILE A 7 -11.62 -10.95 -18.61
CA ILE A 7 -10.37 -10.45 -18.04
C ILE A 7 -10.65 -10.15 -16.58
N VAL A 8 -9.89 -10.77 -15.69
CA VAL A 8 -9.96 -10.56 -14.25
C VAL A 8 -8.69 -9.82 -13.84
N ASP A 9 -8.82 -8.54 -13.54
CA ASP A 9 -7.71 -7.73 -13.03
C ASP A 9 -7.58 -7.87 -11.51
N GLU A 10 -6.40 -7.54 -10.98
CA GLU A 10 -6.04 -7.67 -9.55
C GLU A 10 -6.35 -9.05 -8.95
N SER A 11 -6.01 -10.09 -9.73
CA SER A 11 -6.30 -11.48 -9.41
C SER A 11 -5.63 -12.00 -8.13
N SER A 12 -4.61 -11.32 -7.61
CA SER A 12 -3.98 -11.60 -6.30
C SER A 12 -4.93 -11.40 -5.12
N PHE A 13 -5.97 -10.57 -5.28
CA PHE A 13 -7.00 -10.32 -4.27
C PHE A 13 -8.18 -11.28 -4.36
N VAL A 14 -8.22 -12.18 -5.35
CA VAL A 14 -9.35 -13.09 -5.53
C VAL A 14 -9.23 -14.26 -4.56
N SER A 15 -10.26 -14.43 -3.72
CA SER A 15 -10.37 -15.56 -2.79
C SER A 15 -10.46 -16.90 -3.52
N GLN A 16 -10.13 -17.99 -2.82
CA GLN A 16 -10.20 -19.34 -3.42
C GLN A 16 -11.62 -19.69 -3.91
N THR A 17 -12.66 -19.30 -3.18
CA THR A 17 -14.06 -19.52 -3.56
C THR A 17 -14.41 -18.76 -4.83
N ASN A 18 -14.13 -17.45 -4.87
CA ASN A 18 -14.44 -16.63 -6.04
C ASN A 18 -13.66 -17.08 -7.27
N PHE A 19 -12.40 -17.49 -7.11
CA PHE A 19 -11.59 -18.01 -8.19
C PHE A 19 -12.20 -19.28 -8.81
N LYS A 20 -12.67 -20.21 -7.97
CA LYS A 20 -13.39 -21.41 -8.40
C LYS A 20 -14.69 -21.06 -9.13
N ASP A 21 -15.44 -20.10 -8.61
CA ASP A 21 -16.73 -19.70 -9.19
C ASP A 21 -16.54 -19.06 -10.56
N ILE A 22 -15.55 -18.16 -10.72
CA ILE A 22 -15.16 -17.58 -12.01
C ILE A 22 -14.85 -18.67 -13.04
N LEU A 23 -14.03 -19.66 -12.68
CA LEU A 23 -13.69 -20.76 -13.57
C LEU A 23 -14.90 -21.62 -13.93
N THR A 24 -15.79 -21.87 -12.96
CA THR A 24 -17.01 -22.66 -13.16
C THR A 24 -17.96 -21.97 -14.12
N LEU A 25 -18.20 -20.68 -13.90
CA LEU A 25 -19.06 -19.84 -14.74
C LEU A 25 -18.48 -19.71 -16.15
N ALA A 26 -17.17 -19.50 -16.29
CA ALA A 26 -16.54 -19.42 -17.60
C ALA A 26 -16.65 -20.74 -18.38
N LYS A 27 -16.52 -21.88 -17.69
CA LYS A 27 -16.75 -23.20 -18.30
C LYS A 27 -18.19 -23.37 -18.79
N GLN A 28 -19.19 -22.96 -17.99
CA GLN A 28 -20.60 -23.00 -18.38
C GLN A 28 -20.91 -22.04 -19.54
N ALA A 29 -20.22 -20.90 -19.60
CA ALA A 29 -20.34 -19.94 -20.67
C ALA A 29 -19.55 -20.32 -21.93
N ASN A 30 -18.74 -21.39 -21.89
CA ASN A 30 -17.77 -21.73 -22.93
C ASN A 30 -16.86 -20.53 -23.31
N SER A 31 -16.41 -19.80 -22.29
CA SER A 31 -15.63 -18.57 -22.41
C SER A 31 -14.18 -18.81 -22.01
N ARG A 32 -13.27 -17.97 -22.52
CA ARG A 32 -11.86 -17.97 -22.09
C ARG A 32 -11.68 -16.97 -20.95
N VAL A 33 -10.83 -17.29 -19.98
CA VAL A 33 -10.51 -16.38 -18.86
C VAL A 33 -9.02 -16.06 -18.88
N VAL A 34 -8.70 -14.78 -18.68
CA VAL A 34 -7.34 -14.28 -18.48
C VAL A 34 -7.27 -13.60 -17.13
N PHE A 35 -6.39 -14.08 -16.27
CA PHE A 35 -6.13 -13.47 -14.96
C PHE A 35 -4.91 -12.55 -15.08
N LEU A 36 -5.08 -11.31 -14.66
CA LEU A 36 -4.05 -10.27 -14.57
C LEU A 36 -3.88 -9.90 -13.10
N GLY A 37 -2.65 -9.61 -12.70
CA GLY A 37 -2.35 -9.19 -11.34
C GLY A 37 -0.89 -9.45 -10.97
N ASP A 38 -0.52 -9.00 -9.78
CA ASP A 38 0.81 -9.19 -9.22
C ASP A 38 0.76 -10.10 -7.99
N LYS A 39 1.45 -11.23 -8.06
CA LYS A 39 1.51 -12.20 -6.96
C LYS A 39 2.19 -11.67 -5.70
N LEU A 40 2.93 -10.56 -5.81
CA LEU A 40 3.69 -9.94 -4.72
C LEU A 40 2.93 -8.81 -4.04
N GLN A 41 1.83 -8.35 -4.64
CA GLN A 41 0.91 -7.43 -3.98
C GLN A 41 0.22 -8.11 -2.79
N LEU A 42 -0.46 -7.27 -1.99
CA LEU A 42 -1.31 -7.74 -0.89
C LEU A 42 -2.24 -8.84 -1.40
N GLN A 43 -2.31 -9.91 -0.62
CA GLN A 43 -3.15 -11.04 -0.94
C GLN A 43 -4.56 -10.79 -0.42
N SER A 44 -5.51 -11.53 -0.97
CA SER A 44 -6.84 -11.67 -0.38
C SER A 44 -6.76 -11.88 1.14
N ILE A 45 -7.61 -11.18 1.90
CA ILE A 45 -7.81 -11.42 3.33
C ILE A 45 -8.40 -12.83 3.56
N SER A 46 -9.20 -13.33 2.61
CA SER A 46 -9.75 -14.68 2.65
C SER A 46 -8.68 -15.76 2.44
N ALA A 47 -8.93 -16.95 2.97
CA ALA A 47 -7.99 -18.08 2.91
C ALA A 47 -7.60 -18.49 1.47
N GLY A 48 -6.31 -18.76 1.31
CA GLY A 48 -5.71 -19.29 0.08
C GLY A 48 -5.18 -18.21 -0.87
N LYS A 49 -4.25 -18.62 -1.74
CA LYS A 49 -3.64 -17.77 -2.78
C LYS A 49 -3.82 -18.44 -4.15
N PRO A 50 -5.06 -18.60 -4.64
CA PRO A 50 -5.34 -19.40 -5.83
C PRO A 50 -4.55 -18.90 -7.05
N PHE A 51 -4.47 -17.57 -7.23
CA PHE A 51 -3.73 -16.95 -8.32
C PHE A 51 -2.24 -17.32 -8.29
N GLU A 52 -1.58 -17.29 -7.14
CA GLU A 52 -0.18 -17.70 -6.99
C GLU A 52 -0.01 -19.22 -7.18
N LEU A 53 -0.92 -20.02 -6.61
CA LEU A 53 -0.86 -21.48 -6.64
C LEU A 53 -0.95 -22.05 -8.05
N VAL A 54 -1.87 -21.55 -8.88
CA VAL A 54 -2.04 -22.02 -10.26
C VAL A 54 -0.85 -21.68 -11.15
N GLN A 55 -0.16 -20.57 -10.87
CA GLN A 55 1.09 -20.19 -11.53
C GLN A 55 2.24 -21.10 -11.08
N ASN A 56 2.45 -21.26 -9.77
CA ASN A 56 3.55 -22.05 -9.21
C ASN A 56 3.45 -23.54 -9.58
N ARG A 57 2.22 -24.07 -9.73
CA ARG A 57 1.98 -25.45 -10.16
C ARG A 57 1.97 -25.64 -11.68
N GLY A 58 2.08 -24.56 -12.46
CA GLY A 58 2.02 -24.61 -13.93
C GLY A 58 0.67 -25.07 -14.49
N VAL A 59 -0.41 -24.96 -13.70
CA VAL A 59 -1.77 -25.36 -14.13
C VAL A 59 -2.29 -24.41 -15.20
N LEU A 60 -2.01 -23.11 -15.04
CA LEU A 60 -2.31 -22.09 -16.04
C LEU A 60 -1.04 -21.65 -16.76
N LYS A 61 -1.11 -21.56 -18.09
CA LYS A 61 -0.04 -20.96 -18.88
C LYS A 61 0.14 -19.51 -18.43
N THR A 62 1.32 -19.22 -17.90
CA THR A 62 1.62 -17.94 -17.26
C THR A 62 2.71 -17.23 -18.05
N SER A 63 2.56 -15.92 -18.22
CA SER A 63 3.60 -15.04 -18.76
C SER A 63 3.91 -13.98 -17.70
N GLN A 64 5.18 -13.59 -17.57
CA GLN A 64 5.63 -12.61 -16.60
C GLN A 64 6.16 -11.38 -17.35
N MET A 65 5.78 -10.19 -16.88
CA MET A 65 6.35 -8.92 -17.32
C MET A 65 7.44 -8.52 -16.34
N HIS A 66 8.65 -8.27 -16.85
CA HIS A 66 9.81 -7.88 -16.03
C HIS A 66 10.18 -6.39 -16.18
N ASP A 67 9.56 -5.69 -17.12
CA ASP A 67 9.90 -4.31 -17.43
C ASP A 67 9.31 -3.34 -16.40
N ILE A 68 10.17 -2.51 -15.81
CA ILE A 68 9.77 -1.44 -14.89
C ILE A 68 9.48 -0.18 -15.73
N ILE A 69 8.20 0.06 -16.02
CA ILE A 69 7.76 1.17 -16.91
C ILE A 69 7.28 2.40 -16.13
N ARG A 70 6.85 2.21 -14.87
CA ARG A 70 6.19 3.25 -14.07
C ARG A 70 7.16 4.35 -13.63
N GLN A 71 8.33 3.98 -13.08
CA GLN A 71 9.36 4.92 -12.69
C GLN A 71 10.03 5.51 -13.93
N LYS A 72 9.97 6.84 -14.08
CA LYS A 72 10.57 7.54 -15.23
C LYS A 72 12.02 7.96 -14.96
N ASN A 73 12.34 8.34 -13.73
CA ASN A 73 13.69 8.69 -13.30
C ASN A 73 14.52 7.42 -13.02
N GLN A 74 15.77 7.41 -13.48
CA GLN A 74 16.74 6.33 -13.23
C GLN A 74 16.93 6.07 -11.73
N GLU A 75 16.98 7.12 -10.92
CA GLU A 75 17.15 7.01 -9.46
C GLU A 75 16.08 6.13 -8.79
N LEU A 76 14.82 6.26 -9.22
CA LEU A 76 13.72 5.45 -8.69
C LEU A 76 13.68 4.06 -9.32
N LYS A 77 14.16 3.90 -10.56
CA LYS A 77 14.33 2.58 -11.17
C LYS A 77 15.38 1.76 -10.42
N ASP A 78 16.46 2.39 -9.99
CA ASP A 78 17.52 1.74 -9.23
C ASP A 78 16.98 1.24 -7.89
N VAL A 79 16.21 2.07 -7.17
CA VAL A 79 15.52 1.67 -5.92
C VAL A 79 14.61 0.47 -6.15
N VAL A 80 13.73 0.53 -7.16
CA VAL A 80 12.80 -0.58 -7.44
C VAL A 80 13.56 -1.84 -7.86
N SER A 81 14.64 -1.71 -8.63
CA SER A 81 15.45 -2.85 -9.07
C SER A 81 16.04 -3.65 -7.91
N VAL A 82 16.39 -2.97 -6.81
CA VAL A 82 16.86 -3.61 -5.58
C VAL A 82 15.71 -4.36 -4.90
N VAL A 83 14.55 -3.74 -4.77
CA VAL A 83 13.37 -4.33 -4.09
C VAL A 83 12.83 -5.56 -4.81
N VAL A 84 12.89 -5.58 -6.15
CA VAL A 84 12.40 -6.71 -6.97
C VAL A 84 13.50 -7.67 -7.41
N ALA A 85 14.74 -7.46 -6.93
CA ALA A 85 15.89 -8.28 -7.28
C ALA A 85 15.62 -9.75 -6.95
N LYS A 86 15.99 -10.67 -7.84
CA LYS A 86 15.82 -12.11 -7.63
C LYS A 86 17.11 -12.77 -7.17
N ASN A 87 17.01 -13.71 -6.24
CA ASN A 87 18.09 -14.60 -5.85
C ASN A 87 18.38 -15.66 -6.94
N LYS A 88 19.37 -16.53 -6.69
CA LYS A 88 19.75 -17.62 -7.62
C LYS A 88 18.62 -18.61 -7.91
N GLU A 89 17.58 -18.66 -7.08
CA GLU A 89 16.41 -19.52 -7.23
C GLU A 89 15.27 -18.82 -7.99
N GLY A 90 15.48 -17.57 -8.44
CA GLY A 90 14.47 -16.78 -9.14
C GLY A 90 13.37 -16.19 -8.24
N LYS A 91 13.53 -16.24 -6.91
CA LYS A 91 12.63 -15.63 -5.93
C LYS A 91 13.13 -14.23 -5.57
N ILE A 92 12.23 -13.34 -5.17
CA ILE A 92 12.64 -12.01 -4.70
C ILE A 92 13.52 -12.13 -3.46
N ASP A 93 14.65 -11.43 -3.50
CA ASP A 93 15.62 -11.35 -2.44
C ASP A 93 15.37 -10.12 -1.57
N LEU A 94 14.65 -10.33 -0.47
CA LEU A 94 14.33 -9.27 0.49
C LEU A 94 15.53 -8.86 1.35
N SER A 95 16.64 -9.63 1.34
CA SER A 95 17.81 -9.35 2.20
C SER A 95 18.54 -8.07 1.83
N ASN A 96 18.30 -7.54 0.63
CA ASN A 96 18.94 -6.33 0.14
C ASN A 96 18.05 -5.08 0.23
N ASN A 97 16.86 -5.18 0.86
CA ASN A 97 15.93 -4.06 0.95
C ASN A 97 16.51 -2.84 1.69
N ASP A 98 17.42 -3.04 2.63
CA ASP A 98 18.10 -1.95 3.34
C ASP A 98 18.83 -1.00 2.36
N LYS A 99 19.42 -1.54 1.29
CA LYS A 99 20.06 -0.74 0.24
C LYS A 99 19.07 0.17 -0.49
N ALA A 100 17.81 -0.25 -0.60
CA ALA A 100 16.78 0.58 -1.21
C ALA A 100 16.50 1.82 -0.34
N PHE A 101 16.50 1.67 0.99
CA PHE A 101 16.39 2.80 1.92
C PHE A 101 17.62 3.71 1.84
N ASP A 102 18.83 3.15 1.80
CA ASP A 102 20.06 3.95 1.63
C ASP A 102 20.05 4.79 0.34
N LEU A 103 19.53 4.23 -0.76
CA LEU A 103 19.39 4.95 -2.03
C LEU A 103 18.38 6.09 -1.92
N LEU A 104 17.24 5.86 -1.26
CA LEU A 104 16.23 6.89 -1.03
C LEU A 104 16.74 7.99 -0.11
N ASP A 105 17.53 7.66 0.91
CA ASP A 105 18.14 8.61 1.83
C ASP A 105 19.18 9.50 1.13
N LYS A 106 20.06 8.91 0.31
CA LYS A 106 21.00 9.66 -0.54
C LYS A 106 20.30 10.62 -1.50
N GLN A 107 19.10 10.26 -1.95
CA GLN A 107 18.24 11.11 -2.78
C GLN A 107 17.45 12.16 -1.98
N GLN A 108 17.65 12.24 -0.65
CA GLN A 108 16.93 13.13 0.26
C GLN A 108 15.40 12.92 0.21
N ARG A 109 14.97 11.67 0.00
CA ARG A 109 13.56 11.30 -0.05
C ARG A 109 13.03 10.79 1.30
N ILE A 110 13.93 10.34 2.17
CA ILE A 110 13.59 9.91 3.53
C ILE A 110 13.73 11.12 4.46
N HIS A 111 12.67 11.41 5.20
CA HIS A 111 12.67 12.44 6.23
C HIS A 111 12.25 11.78 7.54
N GLU A 112 13.21 11.59 8.44
CA GLU A 112 12.94 10.96 9.72
C GLU A 112 12.29 11.97 10.69
N VAL A 113 11.16 11.56 11.27
CA VAL A 113 10.51 12.31 12.33
C VAL A 113 11.07 11.85 13.66
N VAL A 114 12.09 12.56 14.16
CA VAL A 114 12.59 12.33 15.53
C VAL A 114 11.60 12.95 16.51
N VAL A 115 11.04 12.11 17.37
CA VAL A 115 10.28 12.52 18.57
C VAL A 115 11.24 12.47 19.75
N ALA A 116 11.33 13.54 20.53
CA ALA A 116 12.23 13.57 21.65
C ALA A 116 11.73 12.60 22.72
N ALA A 117 12.40 11.47 22.89
CA ALA A 117 12.22 10.62 24.06
C ALA A 117 12.48 11.50 25.30
N LYS A 118 11.43 11.85 26.04
CA LYS A 118 11.60 12.54 27.31
C LYS A 118 12.40 11.58 28.21
N GLY A 119 13.62 11.99 28.57
CA GLY A 119 14.62 11.13 29.20
C GLY A 119 14.05 10.21 30.28
N THR A 120 14.28 8.91 30.12
CA THR A 120 13.78 7.87 31.02
C THR A 120 14.55 7.89 32.33
N GLN A 121 13.86 8.16 33.45
CA GLN A 121 14.05 7.31 34.62
C GLN A 121 13.13 6.09 34.45
N PRO A 122 13.63 4.85 34.65
CA PRO A 122 12.87 3.65 34.36
C PRO A 122 11.87 3.38 35.49
N ALA A 123 10.60 3.77 35.31
CA ALA A 123 9.51 3.34 36.20
C ALA A 123 8.14 3.31 35.50
N LEU A 124 7.73 2.10 35.08
CA LEU A 124 6.35 1.60 35.13
C LEU A 124 5.26 2.27 34.26
N HIS A 125 5.59 3.02 33.20
CA HIS A 125 4.58 3.65 32.32
C HIS A 125 4.84 3.45 30.81
N GLU A 126 5.20 2.23 30.38
CA GLU A 126 5.54 1.96 28.97
C GLU A 126 4.41 2.19 27.96
N GLN A 127 3.13 2.08 28.36
CA GLN A 127 2.02 2.32 27.43
C GLN A 127 1.69 3.81 27.24
N HIS A 128 1.82 4.64 28.27
CA HIS A 128 1.41 6.05 28.19
C HIS A 128 2.38 6.88 27.32
N ASP A 129 3.67 6.52 27.31
CA ASP A 129 4.67 7.20 26.49
C ASP A 129 4.51 6.87 24.99
N LEU A 130 4.21 5.62 24.64
CA LEU A 130 4.03 5.21 23.24
C LEU A 130 2.83 5.92 22.57
N PHE A 131 1.71 6.06 23.28
CA PHE A 131 0.54 6.78 22.74
C PHE A 131 0.84 8.27 22.49
N GLN A 132 1.62 8.90 23.37
CA GLN A 132 2.04 10.29 23.20
C GLN A 132 3.01 10.45 22.04
N GLU A 133 3.98 9.54 21.91
CA GLU A 133 4.91 9.54 20.78
C GLU A 133 4.18 9.40 19.44
N ILE A 134 3.25 8.44 19.32
CA ILE A 134 2.44 8.26 18.10
C ILE A 134 1.63 9.53 17.79
N HIS A 135 1.07 10.17 18.81
CA HIS A 135 0.33 11.42 18.63
C HIS A 135 1.23 12.56 18.12
N GLU A 136 2.44 12.70 18.67
CA GLU A 136 3.42 13.70 18.22
C GLU A 136 3.88 13.45 16.78
N VAL A 137 4.11 12.19 16.38
CA VAL A 137 4.40 11.82 14.98
C VAL A 137 3.26 12.25 14.06
N HIS A 138 2.01 11.94 14.43
CA HIS A 138 0.84 12.31 13.63
C HIS A 138 0.71 13.82 13.47
N GLN A 139 0.89 14.59 14.54
CA GLN A 139 0.84 16.06 14.48
C GLN A 139 1.92 16.62 13.55
N LYS A 140 3.16 16.12 13.65
CA LYS A 140 4.27 16.59 12.81
C LYS A 140 4.06 16.23 11.35
N LEU A 141 3.61 15.01 11.05
CA LEU A 141 3.25 14.58 9.70
C LEU A 141 2.16 15.47 9.09
N VAL A 142 1.09 15.74 9.83
CA VAL A 142 0.01 16.62 9.37
C VAL A 142 0.52 18.05 9.18
N GLY A 143 1.36 18.54 10.09
CA GLY A 143 2.00 19.84 9.96
C GLY A 143 2.82 19.97 8.66
N ASP A 144 3.67 18.99 8.37
CA ASP A 144 4.47 18.97 7.15
C ASP A 144 3.61 18.84 5.89
N TYR A 145 2.56 18.02 5.94
CA TYR A 145 1.58 17.92 4.85
C TYR A 145 0.84 19.25 4.62
N MET A 146 0.43 19.96 5.66
CA MET A 146 -0.29 21.23 5.55
C MET A 146 0.60 22.39 5.10
N ARG A 147 1.92 22.30 5.26
CA ARG A 147 2.90 23.27 4.70
C ARG A 147 2.99 23.21 3.18
N LEU A 148 2.66 22.07 2.57
CA LEU A 148 2.55 21.96 1.12
C LEU A 148 1.45 22.90 0.60
N ASN A 149 1.63 23.47 -0.59
CA ASN A 149 0.55 24.21 -1.24
C ASN A 149 -0.58 23.25 -1.69
N LYS A 150 -1.73 23.80 -2.08
CA LYS A 150 -2.91 23.00 -2.45
C LYS A 150 -2.61 21.98 -3.57
N GLU A 151 -1.93 22.41 -4.63
CA GLU A 151 -1.59 21.52 -5.76
C GLU A 151 -0.67 20.37 -5.34
N ALA A 152 0.32 20.63 -4.49
CA ALA A 152 1.19 19.61 -3.95
C ALA A 152 0.44 18.65 -3.03
N ARG A 153 -0.51 19.13 -2.22
CA ARG A 153 -1.38 18.28 -1.39
C ARG A 153 -2.30 17.40 -2.23
N ASP A 154 -2.91 17.95 -3.28
CA ASP A 154 -3.79 17.19 -4.19
C ASP A 154 -3.04 16.02 -4.89
N ASN A 155 -1.71 16.12 -5.00
CA ASN A 155 -0.83 15.08 -5.55
C ASN A 155 -0.09 14.25 -4.49
N SER A 156 -0.44 14.39 -3.21
CA SER A 156 0.21 13.71 -2.08
C SER A 156 -0.78 12.82 -1.34
N LEU A 157 -0.30 11.66 -0.87
CA LEU A 157 -1.11 10.72 -0.09
C LEU A 157 -0.42 10.39 1.24
N ILE A 158 -1.18 10.43 2.32
CA ILE A 158 -0.77 9.88 3.62
C ILE A 158 -1.27 8.44 3.71
N ILE A 159 -0.35 7.50 3.97
CA ILE A 159 -0.65 6.08 4.08
C ILE A 159 -0.32 5.63 5.51
N THR A 160 -1.24 4.90 6.13
CA THR A 160 -1.08 4.28 7.45
C THR A 160 -1.64 2.85 7.43
N PRO A 161 -1.05 1.90 8.18
CA PRO A 161 -1.54 0.52 8.21
C PRO A 161 -2.92 0.36 8.87
N PHE A 162 -3.29 1.22 9.82
CA PHE A 162 -4.49 1.03 10.63
C PHE A 162 -5.60 2.04 10.32
N ASN A 163 -6.85 1.56 10.38
CA ASN A 163 -8.02 2.42 10.18
C ASN A 163 -8.14 3.49 11.28
N SER A 164 -7.81 3.15 12.53
CA SER A 164 -7.81 4.08 13.67
C SER A 164 -6.91 5.29 13.41
N ASP A 165 -5.69 5.06 12.94
CA ASP A 165 -4.73 6.12 12.64
C ASP A 165 -5.20 6.96 11.46
N ARG A 166 -5.77 6.33 10.43
CA ARG A 166 -6.35 7.03 9.28
C ARG A 166 -7.48 7.97 9.72
N VAL A 167 -8.37 7.53 10.60
CA VAL A 167 -9.47 8.36 11.13
C VAL A 167 -8.90 9.53 11.93
N MET A 168 -7.91 9.28 12.79
CA MET A 168 -7.22 10.33 13.55
C MET A 168 -6.54 11.36 12.63
N LEU A 169 -5.71 10.92 11.70
CA LEU A 169 -4.98 11.76 10.75
C LEU A 169 -5.92 12.59 9.88
N ASN A 170 -6.98 11.97 9.34
CA ASN A 170 -7.98 12.70 8.57
C ASN A 170 -8.69 13.77 9.41
N SER A 171 -8.95 13.51 10.69
CA SER A 171 -9.57 14.48 11.59
C SER A 171 -8.64 15.67 11.87
N LEU A 172 -7.34 15.40 12.07
CA LEU A 172 -6.31 16.44 12.22
C LEU A 172 -6.19 17.29 10.96
N VAL A 173 -6.04 16.67 9.78
CA VAL A 173 -5.97 17.38 8.48
C VAL A 173 -7.22 18.25 8.28
N ARG A 174 -8.42 17.72 8.50
CA ARG A 174 -9.67 18.50 8.38
C ARG A 174 -9.69 19.70 9.31
N SER A 175 -9.21 19.53 10.54
CA SER A 175 -9.16 20.61 11.53
C SER A 175 -8.23 21.74 11.08
N GLU A 176 -7.06 21.41 10.53
CA GLU A 176 -6.14 22.40 9.95
C GLU A 176 -6.71 23.07 8.69
N MET A 177 -7.38 22.32 7.80
CA MET A 177 -8.02 22.90 6.61
C MET A 177 -9.14 23.89 6.96
N LYS A 178 -9.92 23.63 8.03
CA LYS A 178 -10.92 24.57 8.55
C LYS A 178 -10.29 25.84 9.10
N LYS A 179 -9.16 25.74 9.83
CA LYS A 179 -8.42 26.92 10.33
C LYS A 179 -7.92 27.80 9.17
N LEU A 180 -7.53 27.19 8.05
CA LEU A 180 -7.12 27.89 6.84
C LEU A 180 -8.30 28.38 5.97
N ASN A 181 -9.55 28.12 6.38
CA ASN A 181 -10.77 28.40 5.62
C ASN A 181 -10.79 27.76 4.22
N GLU A 182 -10.07 26.65 4.03
CA GLU A 182 -10.12 25.84 2.81
C GLU A 182 -11.26 24.81 2.83
N LEU A 183 -11.77 24.51 4.03
CA LEU A 183 -12.93 23.68 4.26
C LEU A 183 -13.96 24.48 5.07
N ASP A 184 -15.24 24.32 4.73
CA ASP A 184 -16.32 24.93 5.49
C ASP A 184 -16.37 24.39 6.93
N HIS A 185 -16.88 25.21 7.85
CA HIS A 185 -17.00 24.86 9.25
C HIS A 185 -18.20 23.95 9.51
N ASN A 186 -19.19 23.93 8.61
CA ASN A 186 -20.34 23.03 8.69
C ASN A 186 -19.92 21.58 8.39
N ASP A 187 -20.14 20.68 9.35
CA ASP A 187 -19.92 19.25 9.18
C ASP A 187 -21.26 18.52 8.95
N HIS A 188 -21.21 17.50 8.11
CA HIS A 188 -22.25 16.50 7.97
C HIS A 188 -21.72 15.15 8.47
N ASN A 189 -22.46 14.51 9.37
CA ASN A 189 -22.11 13.21 9.91
C ASN A 189 -22.74 12.11 9.07
N PHE A 190 -21.91 11.14 8.66
CA PHE A 190 -22.34 9.93 7.97
C PHE A 190 -21.96 8.74 8.84
N GLU A 191 -22.93 7.85 9.09
CA GLU A 191 -22.63 6.56 9.67
C GLU A 191 -21.92 5.70 8.62
N ILE A 192 -20.70 5.28 8.93
CA ILE A 192 -19.92 4.37 8.10
C ILE A 192 -19.76 3.04 8.83
N LEU A 193 -19.79 1.95 8.07
CA LEU A 193 -19.36 0.65 8.58
C LEU A 193 -17.83 0.67 8.61
N VAL A 194 -17.24 0.55 9.80
CA VAL A 194 -15.80 0.39 10.01
C VAL A 194 -15.46 -1.09 10.11
#